data_AF-A0A952J8C3-F1
#
_entry.id   AF-A0A952J8C3-F1
#
_cell.length_a   1.000
_cell.length_b   1.000
_cell.length_c   1.000
_cell.angle_alpha   90.00
_cell.angle_beta   90.00
_cell.angle_gamma   90.00
#
_symmetry.space_group_name_H-M   'P 1'
#
loop_
_entity.id
_entity.type
_entity.pdbx_description
1 polymer ?
#
loop_
_entity_poly.entity_id
_entity_poly.type
_entity_poly.pdbx_seq_one_letter_code
_entity_poly.pdbx_strand_id
1 'polypeptide(L)'
;MKNFVSIFLLMLLMGTLVAFAISCSPPQNDKARLERDIKAEKEKIARNLSELRDNINQQLDKIDRELDHATDKAKERLNEAKAELEQDRNAVEKAMDDVKNATEETWEEIRNGTEKAYAKVEQKVKSATDSIAELFE
;
A
#
# COMPACT_ATOMS: atom_id res chain seq x y z
N MET A 1 40.64 -71.63 -10.90
CA MET A 1 39.76 -70.66 -10.20
C MET A 1 40.44 -69.30 -10.10
N LYS A 2 40.49 -68.52 -11.18
CA LYS A 2 41.15 -67.19 -11.18
C LYS A 2 40.42 -66.13 -12.03
N ASN A 3 39.23 -66.44 -12.57
CA ASN A 3 38.58 -65.61 -13.59
C ASN A 3 37.14 -65.18 -13.22
N PHE A 4 36.61 -65.60 -12.07
CA PHE A 4 35.23 -65.28 -11.65
C PHE A 4 35.13 -64.10 -10.66
N VAL A 5 36.23 -63.71 -10.02
CA VAL A 5 36.27 -62.60 -9.05
C VAL A 5 36.32 -61.23 -9.75
N SER A 6 36.76 -61.20 -11.02
CA SER A 6 36.95 -59.95 -11.79
C SER A 6 35.67 -59.34 -12.36
N ILE A 7 34.57 -60.11 -12.43
CA ILE A 7 33.28 -59.65 -12.98
C ILE A 7 32.38 -59.09 -11.88
N PHE A 8 32.44 -59.64 -10.67
CA PHE A 8 31.66 -59.16 -9.52
C PHE A 8 32.15 -57.81 -8.97
N LEU A 9 33.42 -57.45 -9.21
CA LEU A 9 33.98 -56.15 -8.81
C LEU A 9 33.68 -55.02 -9.81
N LEU A 10 33.19 -55.35 -11.01
CA LEU A 10 32.86 -54.39 -12.09
C LEU A 10 31.37 -54.03 -12.11
N MET A 11 30.50 -54.83 -11.49
CA MET A 11 29.09 -54.48 -11.26
C MET A 11 28.86 -53.59 -10.03
N LEU A 12 29.88 -53.38 -9.19
CA LEU A 12 29.81 -52.54 -7.98
C LEU A 12 30.23 -51.07 -8.24
N LEU A 13 30.63 -50.74 -9.47
CA LEU A 13 31.06 -49.39 -9.91
C LEU A 13 30.09 -48.72 -10.90
N MET A 14 28.91 -49.32 -11.09
CA MET A 14 27.73 -48.72 -11.74
C MET A 14 26.66 -48.36 -10.69
N GLY A 15 27.09 -48.17 -9.44
CA GLY A 15 26.26 -47.75 -8.29
C GLY A 15 26.20 -46.23 -8.10
N THR A 16 26.21 -45.44 -9.18
CA THR A 16 26.05 -43.98 -9.10
C THR A 16 25.31 -43.50 -10.33
N LEU A 17 24.00 -43.19 -10.18
CA LEU A 17 23.23 -42.16 -10.90
C LEU A 17 21.73 -42.48 -11.01
N VAL A 18 21.06 -42.93 -9.94
CA VAL A 18 19.60 -42.71 -9.83
C VAL A 18 19.22 -42.44 -8.38
N ALA A 19 19.62 -41.26 -7.89
CA ALA A 19 18.97 -40.63 -6.74
C ALA A 19 19.06 -39.11 -6.88
N PHE A 20 18.68 -38.57 -8.05
CA PHE A 20 18.06 -37.25 -8.05
C PHE A 20 16.66 -37.43 -7.46
N ALA A 21 16.63 -37.55 -6.14
CA ALA A 21 15.42 -37.29 -5.39
C ALA A 21 14.96 -35.89 -5.82
N ILE A 22 13.78 -35.84 -6.40
CA ILE A 22 13.00 -34.62 -6.58
C ILE A 22 12.71 -34.11 -5.16
N SER A 23 13.71 -33.49 -4.53
CA SER A 23 13.51 -32.61 -3.38
C SER A 23 13.17 -31.22 -3.93
N CYS A 24 12.09 -31.16 -4.70
CA CYS A 24 11.34 -29.93 -4.85
C CYS A 24 10.42 -29.88 -3.62
N SER A 25 11.00 -29.58 -2.45
CA SER A 25 10.20 -29.09 -1.33
C SER A 25 9.74 -27.68 -1.75
N PRO A 26 8.44 -27.42 -1.92
CA PRO A 26 7.98 -26.08 -2.29
C PRO A 26 8.42 -25.10 -1.19
N PRO A 27 8.83 -23.87 -1.52
CA PRO A 27 9.39 -22.94 -0.56
C PRO A 27 8.27 -22.39 0.34
N GLN A 28 7.91 -23.14 1.38
CA GLN A 28 6.90 -22.71 2.37
C GLN A 28 7.33 -21.42 3.10
N ASN A 29 8.63 -21.11 3.13
CA ASN A 29 9.17 -19.94 3.80
C ASN A 29 8.92 -18.62 3.03
N ASP A 30 8.79 -18.69 1.70
CA ASP A 30 8.63 -17.50 0.86
C ASP A 30 7.21 -16.93 0.96
N LYS A 31 6.19 -17.79 1.04
CA LYS A 31 4.79 -17.37 1.23
C LYS A 31 4.59 -16.69 2.59
N ALA A 32 5.06 -17.32 3.66
CA ALA A 32 4.93 -16.75 5.00
C ALA A 32 5.70 -15.42 5.16
N ARG A 33 6.80 -15.24 4.41
CA ARG A 33 7.52 -13.97 4.36
C ARG A 33 6.73 -12.91 3.60
N LEU A 34 6.24 -13.23 2.41
CA LEU A 34 5.41 -12.34 1.59
C LEU A 34 4.18 -11.86 2.36
N GLU A 35 3.46 -12.76 3.03
CA GLU A 35 2.31 -12.44 3.88
C GLU A 35 2.66 -11.41 4.98
N ARG A 36 3.81 -11.57 5.63
CA ARG A 36 4.28 -10.63 6.66
C ARG A 36 4.65 -9.26 6.06
N ASP A 37 5.33 -9.26 4.93
CA ASP A 37 5.75 -8.03 4.25
C ASP A 37 4.52 -7.23 3.79
N ILE A 38 3.55 -7.89 3.16
CA ILE A 38 2.26 -7.29 2.76
C ILE A 38 1.51 -6.75 3.97
N LYS A 39 1.47 -7.49 5.09
CA LYS A 39 0.81 -7.03 6.31
C LYS A 39 1.48 -5.76 6.87
N ALA A 40 2.80 -5.73 6.91
CA ALA A 40 3.55 -4.56 7.39
C ALA A 40 3.33 -3.33 6.49
N GLU A 41 3.29 -3.52 5.18
CA GLU A 41 2.99 -2.45 4.23
C GLU A 41 1.54 -1.94 4.37
N LYS A 42 0.55 -2.84 4.52
CA LYS A 42 -0.84 -2.46 4.80
C LYS A 42 -0.95 -1.57 6.03
N GLU A 43 -0.31 -1.96 7.13
CA GLU A 43 -0.31 -1.18 8.37
C GLU A 43 0.34 0.19 8.16
N LYS A 44 1.41 0.28 7.38
CA LYS A 44 2.07 1.54 7.04
C LYS A 44 1.16 2.44 6.20
N ILE A 45 0.58 1.92 5.12
CA ILE A 45 -0.29 2.69 4.24
C ILE A 45 -1.55 3.13 5.00
N ALA A 46 -2.13 2.27 5.83
CA ALA A 46 -3.29 2.62 6.66
C ALA A 46 -2.97 3.77 7.64
N ARG A 47 -1.77 3.81 8.24
CA ARG A 47 -1.32 4.94 9.08
C ARG A 47 -1.22 6.22 8.26
N ASN A 48 -0.54 6.18 7.11
CA ASN A 48 -0.39 7.35 6.24
C ASN A 48 -1.75 7.92 5.79
N LEU A 49 -2.69 7.05 5.41
CA LEU A 49 -4.05 7.47 5.04
C LEU A 49 -4.81 8.06 6.23
N SER A 50 -4.66 7.51 7.44
CA SER A 50 -5.25 8.08 8.64
C SER A 50 -4.71 9.48 8.92
N GLU A 51 -3.39 9.68 8.82
CA GLU A 51 -2.75 10.99 8.99
C GLU A 51 -3.24 11.99 7.95
N LEU A 52 -3.38 11.58 6.69
CA LEU A 52 -3.91 12.41 5.62
C LEU A 52 -5.37 12.80 5.87
N ARG A 53 -6.22 11.86 6.29
CA ARG A 53 -7.62 12.13 6.68
C ARG A 53 -7.67 13.14 7.82
N ASP A 54 -6.81 13.00 8.82
CA ASP A 54 -6.78 13.89 9.98
C ASP A 54 -6.31 15.30 9.59
N ASN A 55 -5.36 15.43 8.64
CA ASN A 55 -4.98 16.71 8.05
C ASN A 55 -6.15 17.36 7.31
N ILE A 56 -6.87 16.59 6.48
CA ILE A 56 -8.07 17.09 5.79
C ILE A 56 -9.11 17.61 6.81
N ASN A 57 -9.37 16.86 7.88
CA ASN A 57 -10.29 17.28 8.93
C ASN A 57 -9.84 18.59 9.61
N GLN A 58 -8.54 18.75 9.88
CA GLN A 58 -8.02 20.00 10.43
C GLN A 58 -8.20 21.19 9.50
N GLN A 59 -8.06 21.00 8.18
CA GLN A 59 -8.31 22.04 7.19
C GLN A 59 -9.80 22.38 7.07
N LEU A 60 -10.68 21.38 7.09
CA LEU A 60 -12.13 21.58 7.13
C LEU A 60 -12.53 22.40 8.36
N ASP A 61 -12.01 22.06 9.54
CA ASP A 61 -12.25 22.81 10.78
C ASP A 61 -11.73 24.26 10.69
N LYS A 62 -10.60 24.48 9.98
CA LYS A 62 -10.08 25.83 9.75
C LYS A 62 -11.02 26.61 8.85
N ILE A 63 -11.45 26.04 7.72
CA ILE A 63 -12.39 26.68 6.80
C ILE A 63 -13.68 27.07 7.53
N ASP A 64 -14.22 26.19 8.36
CA ASP A 64 -15.45 26.45 9.10
C ASP A 64 -15.33 27.66 10.04
N ARG A 65 -14.17 27.84 10.69
CA ARG A 65 -13.92 29.04 11.51
C ARG A 65 -13.76 30.30 10.68
N GLU A 66 -13.10 30.20 9.53
CA GLU A 66 -12.86 31.35 8.65
C GLU A 66 -14.14 31.82 7.94
N LEU A 67 -15.08 30.89 7.65
CA LEU A 67 -16.36 31.20 7.02
C LEU A 67 -17.20 32.21 7.82
N ASP A 68 -17.12 32.19 9.15
CA ASP A 68 -17.87 33.11 10.02
C ASP A 68 -17.42 34.57 9.88
N HIS A 69 -16.17 34.79 9.48
CA HIS A 69 -15.54 36.11 9.40
C HIS A 69 -15.26 36.56 7.96
N ALA A 70 -15.47 35.69 6.98
CA ALA A 70 -15.17 35.94 5.57
C ALA A 70 -16.15 36.91 4.89
N THR A 71 -15.64 37.68 3.93
CA THR A 71 -16.46 38.44 2.97
C THR A 71 -17.23 37.50 2.03
N ASP A 72 -18.26 37.96 1.34
CA ASP A 72 -19.06 37.10 0.45
C ASP A 72 -18.22 36.39 -0.62
N LYS A 73 -17.26 37.09 -1.22
CA LYS A 73 -16.32 36.51 -2.20
C LYS A 73 -15.40 35.46 -1.57
N ALA A 74 -14.93 35.70 -0.35
CA ALA A 74 -14.11 34.73 0.37
C ALA A 74 -14.95 33.50 0.80
N LYS A 75 -16.21 33.71 1.21
CA LYS A 75 -17.14 32.62 1.55
C LYS A 75 -17.39 31.69 0.37
N GLU A 76 -17.55 32.22 -0.84
CA GLU A 76 -17.72 31.40 -2.04
C GLU A 76 -16.52 30.46 -2.23
N ARG A 77 -15.29 31.01 -2.25
CA ARG A 77 -14.05 30.24 -2.40
C ARG A 77 -13.82 29.25 -1.26
N LEU A 78 -14.14 29.62 -0.03
CA LEU A 78 -14.04 28.73 1.13
C LEU A 78 -15.03 27.57 1.08
N ASN A 79 -16.27 27.81 0.63
CA ASN A 79 -17.26 26.74 0.45
C ASN A 79 -16.85 25.78 -0.68
N GLU A 80 -16.26 26.28 -1.77
CA GLU A 80 -15.69 25.44 -2.83
C GLU A 80 -14.57 24.55 -2.29
N ALA A 81 -13.59 25.14 -1.60
CA ALA A 81 -12.50 24.40 -0.97
C ALA A 81 -13.00 23.36 0.05
N LYS A 82 -14.02 23.71 0.84
CA LYS A 82 -14.66 22.79 1.79
C LYS A 82 -15.24 21.58 1.07
N ALA A 83 -16.03 21.80 0.02
CA ALA A 83 -16.66 20.71 -0.73
C ALA A 83 -15.62 19.77 -1.38
N GLU A 84 -14.54 20.32 -1.92
CA GLU A 84 -13.44 19.51 -2.48
C GLU A 84 -12.74 18.66 -1.41
N LEU A 85 -12.43 19.25 -0.26
CA LEU A 85 -11.80 18.55 0.85
C LEU A 85 -12.71 17.46 1.44
N GLU A 86 -14.02 17.67 1.52
CA GLU A 86 -14.98 16.63 1.93
C GLU A 86 -14.98 15.44 0.95
N GLN A 87 -14.92 15.71 -0.36
CA GLN A 87 -14.80 14.66 -1.37
C GLN A 87 -13.48 13.89 -1.24
N ASP A 88 -12.38 14.61 -1.03
CA ASP A 88 -11.07 13.99 -0.87
C ASP A 88 -10.98 13.16 0.43
N ARG A 89 -11.60 13.61 1.53
CA ARG A 89 -11.74 12.82 2.76
C ARG A 89 -12.42 11.49 2.50
N ASN A 90 -13.55 11.52 1.79
CA ASN A 90 -14.29 10.29 1.45
C ASN A 90 -13.46 9.37 0.54
N ALA A 91 -12.66 9.93 -0.37
CA ALA A 91 -11.75 9.15 -1.21
C ALA A 91 -10.63 8.48 -0.39
N VAL A 92 -10.10 9.16 0.62
CA VAL A 92 -9.12 8.60 1.57
C VAL A 92 -9.74 7.47 2.39
N GLU A 93 -10.96 7.65 2.89
CA GLU A 93 -11.68 6.58 3.62
C GLU A 93 -11.89 5.35 2.76
N LYS A 94 -12.32 5.53 1.50
CA LYS A 94 -12.44 4.43 0.55
C LYS A 94 -11.09 3.73 0.32
N ALA A 95 -10.00 4.48 0.18
CA ALA A 95 -8.67 3.90 0.01
C ALA A 95 -8.23 3.10 1.25
N MET A 96 -8.59 3.54 2.46
CA MET A 96 -8.32 2.79 3.70
C MET A 96 -9.05 1.45 3.70
N ASP A 97 -10.32 1.44 3.28
CA ASP A 97 -11.11 0.22 3.15
C ASP A 97 -10.55 -0.72 2.07
N ASP A 98 -10.15 -0.18 0.93
CA ASP A 98 -9.53 -0.94 -0.16
C ASP A 98 -8.22 -1.61 0.32
N VAL A 99 -7.34 -0.88 1.03
CA VAL A 99 -6.10 -1.42 1.62
C VAL A 99 -6.37 -2.52 2.64
N LYS A 100 -7.37 -2.33 3.51
CA LYS A 100 -7.77 -3.31 4.52
C LYS A 100 -8.24 -4.61 3.90
N ASN A 101 -9.04 -4.51 2.83
CA ASN A 101 -9.69 -5.66 2.20
C ASN A 101 -8.86 -6.31 1.08
N ALA A 102 -7.75 -5.71 0.66
CA ALA A 102 -6.88 -6.27 -0.36
C ALA A 102 -6.40 -7.68 0.01
N THR A 103 -6.30 -8.57 -0.97
CA THR A 103 -5.68 -9.89 -0.83
C THR A 103 -4.21 -9.83 -1.25
N GLU A 104 -3.46 -10.92 -1.07
CA GLU A 104 -2.09 -11.04 -1.62
C GLU A 104 -2.09 -10.83 -3.14
N GLU A 105 -3.05 -11.40 -3.84
CA GLU A 105 -3.16 -11.35 -5.30
C GLU A 105 -3.48 -9.94 -5.83
N THR A 106 -4.26 -9.17 -5.07
CA THR A 106 -4.67 -7.81 -5.45
C THR A 106 -3.80 -6.72 -4.82
N TRP A 107 -2.80 -7.09 -4.01
CA TRP A 107 -2.08 -6.13 -3.16
C TRP A 107 -1.37 -5.05 -3.97
N GLU A 108 -0.62 -5.43 -4.99
CA GLU A 108 0.16 -4.49 -5.80
C GLU A 108 -0.73 -3.47 -6.52
N GLU A 109 -1.87 -3.88 -7.04
CA GLU A 109 -2.80 -2.97 -7.70
C GLU A 109 -3.38 -1.95 -6.71
N ILE A 110 -3.87 -2.44 -5.56
CA ILE A 110 -4.45 -1.60 -4.51
C ILE A 110 -3.39 -0.64 -3.94
N ARG A 111 -2.18 -1.13 -3.69
CA ARG A 111 -1.05 -0.32 -3.22
C ARG A 111 -0.76 0.82 -4.20
N ASN A 112 -0.56 0.51 -5.47
CA ASN A 112 -0.24 1.52 -6.48
C ASN A 112 -1.38 2.53 -6.70
N GLY A 113 -2.64 2.07 -6.68
CA GLY A 113 -3.81 2.93 -6.75
C GLY A 113 -3.89 3.88 -5.55
N THR A 114 -3.64 3.35 -4.35
CA THR A 114 -3.65 4.10 -3.10
C THR A 114 -2.54 5.14 -3.03
N GLU A 115 -1.30 4.80 -3.41
CA GLU A 115 -0.18 5.75 -3.43
C GLU A 115 -0.46 6.94 -4.37
N LYS A 116 -1.06 6.68 -5.54
CA LYS A 116 -1.47 7.74 -6.48
C LYS A 116 -2.59 8.60 -5.92
N ALA A 117 -3.59 7.99 -5.28
CA ALA A 117 -4.70 8.71 -4.66
C ALA A 117 -4.19 9.60 -3.51
N TYR A 118 -3.32 9.05 -2.65
CA TYR A 118 -2.66 9.78 -1.56
C TYR A 118 -1.94 11.01 -2.10
N ALA A 119 -1.05 10.86 -3.09
CA ALA A 119 -0.26 11.98 -3.62
C ALA A 119 -1.15 13.08 -4.21
N LYS A 120 -2.22 12.70 -4.92
CA LYS A 120 -3.18 13.65 -5.48
C LYS A 120 -3.90 14.43 -4.39
N VAL A 121 -4.38 13.75 -3.34
CA VAL A 121 -5.10 14.39 -2.24
C VAL A 121 -4.17 15.27 -1.42
N GLU A 122 -2.96 14.82 -1.11
CA GLU A 122 -1.95 15.61 -0.39
C GLU A 122 -1.64 16.93 -1.13
N GLN A 123 -1.50 16.89 -2.45
CA GLN A 123 -1.30 18.10 -3.26
C GLN A 123 -2.49 19.06 -3.17
N LYS A 124 -3.72 18.54 -3.24
CA LYS A 124 -4.93 19.37 -3.12
C LYS A 124 -5.08 20.00 -1.74
N VAL A 125 -4.82 19.24 -0.68
CA VAL A 125 -4.84 19.74 0.71
C VAL A 125 -3.87 20.90 0.87
N LYS A 126 -2.67 20.78 0.31
CA LYS A 126 -1.69 21.87 0.29
C LYS A 126 -2.23 23.09 -0.48
N SER A 127 -2.78 22.88 -1.68
CA SER A 127 -3.35 23.96 -2.50
C SER A 127 -4.51 24.68 -1.81
N ALA A 128 -5.37 23.94 -1.10
CA ALA A 128 -6.46 24.51 -0.31
C ALA A 128 -5.90 25.36 0.84
N THR A 129 -4.87 24.87 1.54
CA THR A 129 -4.19 25.61 2.61
C THR A 129 -3.62 26.94 2.13
N ASP A 130 -2.91 26.91 0.98
CA ASP A 130 -2.32 28.10 0.37
C ASP A 130 -3.41 29.09 -0.06
N SER A 131 -4.48 28.60 -0.70
CA SER A 131 -5.61 29.43 -1.13
C SER A 131 -6.33 30.10 0.05
N ILE A 132 -6.44 29.41 1.19
CA ILE A 132 -7.01 30.00 2.41
C ILE A 132 -6.09 31.10 2.92
N ALA A 133 -4.78 30.88 2.99
CA ALA A 133 -3.84 31.90 3.47
C ALA A 133 -3.94 33.20 2.65
N GLU A 134 -3.96 33.08 1.32
CA GLU A 134 -4.10 34.23 0.40
C GLU A 134 -5.40 35.04 0.57
N LEU A 135 -6.46 34.46 1.12
CA LEU A 135 -7.73 35.18 1.32
C LEU A 135 -7.70 36.15 2.52
N PHE A 136 -6.74 35.97 3.43
CA PHE A 136 -6.66 36.71 4.69
C PHE A 136 -5.37 37.52 4.85
N GLU A 137 -4.50 37.51 3.84
CA GLU A 137 -3.40 38.47 3.66
C GLU A 137 -3.91 39.81 3.10
#